data_AF-A0A7X9S2E2-F1
#
_entry.id   AF-A0A7X9S2E2-F1
#
_cell.length_a   1.000
_cell.length_b   1.000
_cell.length_c   1.000
_cell.angle_alpha   90.00
_cell.angle_beta   90.00
_cell.angle_gamma   90.00
#
_symmetry.space_group_name_H-M   'P 1'
#
loop_
_entity.id
_entity.type
_entity.pdbx_description
1 polymer ?
#
loop_
_entity_poly.entity_id
_entity_poly.type
_entity_poly.pdbx_seq_one_letter_code
_entity_poly.pdbx_strand_id
1 'polypeptide(L)'
;MSKHTLLSFSDYRATQKIAKGVLVMDGDWLVFQAMSAAEFDASWEEEIWHRCCDHAKAREILENSIESYKGRKKAWKNADVVLAFTDRVNWRKLLVDPTYKENRAVTKKPVGYFEFLESVFETYTCVLEPQLEGDDVMGIIGSNPLQFNYEKAVLVSCDKDFKTIPDCDFLWCTTGNILVQTQETADYWHLFQTIKGDITDGYGGIP
;
A
#
# COMPACT_ATOMS: atom_id res chain seq x y z
N MET A 1 -3.06 19.81 3.58
CA MET A 1 -2.52 18.98 2.48
C MET A 1 -2.85 17.55 2.83
N SER A 2 -3.46 16.79 1.93
CA SER A 2 -3.84 15.40 2.19
C SER A 2 -2.71 14.41 1.85
N LYS A 3 -1.69 14.86 1.11
CA LYS A 3 -0.41 14.18 0.89
C LYS A 3 0.64 14.60 1.92
N HIS A 4 1.24 13.62 2.58
CA HIS A 4 2.21 13.80 3.66
C HIS A 4 3.49 12.98 3.43
N THR A 5 4.63 13.50 3.91
CA THR A 5 5.77 12.67 4.34
C THR A 5 5.48 12.08 5.72
N LEU A 6 6.21 11.05 6.15
CA LEU A 6 6.07 10.45 7.49
C LEU A 6 6.22 11.49 8.60
N LEU A 7 7.21 12.38 8.50
CA LEU A 7 7.40 13.45 9.49
C LEU A 7 6.20 14.41 9.51
N SER A 8 5.79 14.91 8.34
CA SER A 8 4.65 15.84 8.27
C SER A 8 3.32 15.19 8.70
N PHE A 9 3.19 13.87 8.53
CA PHE A 9 2.04 13.11 8.99
C PHE A 9 2.05 12.95 10.51
N SER A 10 3.21 12.63 11.10
CA SER A 10 3.41 12.58 12.55
C SER A 10 3.11 13.94 13.19
N ASP A 11 3.65 15.03 12.64
CA ASP A 11 3.39 16.40 13.11
C ASP A 11 1.90 16.76 13.03
N TYR A 12 1.25 16.45 11.91
CA TYR A 12 -0.19 16.66 11.73
C TYR A 12 -1.04 15.88 12.74
N ARG A 13 -0.64 14.64 13.07
CA ARG A 13 -1.35 13.80 14.04
C ARG A 13 -1.06 14.17 15.48
N ALA A 14 0.11 14.74 15.77
CA ALA A 14 0.47 15.22 17.09
C ALA A 14 -0.46 16.35 17.58
N THR A 15 -1.07 17.12 16.67
CA THR A 15 -2.05 18.15 17.04
C THR A 15 -3.46 17.62 17.32
N GLN A 16 -3.69 16.32 17.14
CA GLN A 16 -5.00 15.69 17.27
C GLN A 16 -5.11 14.90 18.58
N LYS A 17 -6.31 14.41 18.90
CA LYS A 17 -6.47 13.47 20.02
C LYS A 17 -5.98 12.09 19.58
N ILE A 18 -5.45 11.33 20.53
CA ILE A 18 -5.10 9.94 20.29
C ILE A 18 -6.35 9.18 19.80
N ALA A 19 -6.20 8.48 18.68
CA ALA A 19 -7.27 7.67 18.10
C ALA A 19 -7.04 6.19 18.40
N LYS A 20 -8.13 5.42 18.56
CA LYS A 20 -8.07 4.00 18.92
C LYS A 20 -7.36 3.13 17.88
N GLY A 21 -7.37 3.56 16.62
CA GLY A 21 -6.53 2.93 15.62
C GLY A 21 -6.68 3.50 14.23
N VAL A 22 -5.82 2.98 13.35
CA VAL A 22 -5.68 3.39 11.96
C VAL A 22 -5.63 2.14 11.07
N LEU A 23 -6.26 2.22 9.91
CA LEU A 23 -6.05 1.28 8.81
C LEU A 23 -5.02 1.90 7.86
N VAL A 24 -3.85 1.27 7.78
CA VAL A 24 -2.82 1.65 6.82
C VAL A 24 -2.96 0.70 5.64
N MET A 25 -3.37 1.22 4.50
CA MET A 25 -3.67 0.43 3.31
C MET A 25 -2.64 0.67 2.22
N ASP A 26 -2.35 -0.38 1.47
CA ASP A 26 -1.49 -0.35 0.29
C ASP A 26 -2.17 0.44 -0.84
N GLY A 27 -1.80 1.71 -0.97
CA GLY A 27 -2.39 2.64 -1.92
C GLY A 27 -2.01 2.32 -3.37
N ASP A 28 -0.77 1.88 -3.60
CA ASP A 28 -0.31 1.47 -4.93
C ASP A 28 -1.16 0.30 -5.45
N TRP A 29 -1.34 -0.73 -4.63
CA TRP A 29 -2.14 -1.89 -4.97
C TRP A 29 -3.61 -1.56 -5.19
N LEU A 30 -4.23 -0.82 -4.26
CA LEU A 30 -5.65 -0.46 -4.36
C LEU A 30 -5.95 0.38 -5.60
N VAL A 31 -5.12 1.40 -5.89
CA VAL A 31 -5.29 2.25 -7.07
C VAL A 31 -5.06 1.45 -8.34
N PHE A 32 -4.01 0.64 -8.40
CA PHE A 32 -3.74 -0.20 -9.57
C PHE A 32 -4.91 -1.15 -9.84
N GLN A 33 -5.40 -1.86 -8.82
CA GLN A 33 -6.53 -2.77 -8.95
C GLN A 33 -7.80 -2.06 -9.43
N ALA A 34 -8.13 -0.92 -8.82
CA ALA A 34 -9.33 -0.17 -9.15
C ALA A 34 -9.31 0.35 -10.59
N MET A 35 -8.18 0.89 -11.03
CA MET A 35 -8.01 1.40 -12.38
C MET A 35 -7.96 0.28 -13.42
N SER A 36 -7.24 -0.82 -13.16
CA SER A 36 -7.23 -1.98 -14.07
C SER A 36 -8.62 -2.58 -14.27
N ALA A 37 -9.48 -2.58 -13.24
CA ALA A 37 -10.88 -3.03 -13.36
C ALA A 37 -11.81 -2.03 -14.09
N ALA A 38 -11.35 -0.79 -14.24
CA ALA A 38 -12.04 0.27 -14.97
C ALA A 38 -11.47 0.52 -16.38
N GLU A 39 -10.40 -0.19 -16.76
CA GLU A 39 -9.89 -0.18 -18.12
C GLU A 39 -10.75 -1.00 -19.07
N PHE A 40 -10.93 -0.48 -20.28
CA PHE A 40 -11.62 -1.16 -21.36
C PHE A 40 -11.06 -0.70 -22.71
N ASP A 41 -11.20 -1.57 -23.71
CA ASP A 41 -10.87 -1.24 -25.09
C ASP A 41 -12.13 -0.72 -25.80
N ALA A 42 -11.99 0.39 -26.52
CA ALA A 42 -13.05 1.00 -27.31
C ALA A 42 -12.56 1.28 -28.73
N SER A 43 -13.48 1.30 -29.69
CA SER A 43 -13.17 1.55 -31.11
C SER A 43 -14.15 2.59 -31.67
N TRP A 44 -13.63 3.51 -32.49
CA TRP A 44 -14.45 4.45 -33.26
C TRP A 44 -14.83 3.86 -34.63
N GLU A 45 -13.92 3.07 -35.22
CA GLU A 45 -14.06 2.32 -36.48
C GLU A 45 -13.31 0.99 -36.34
N GLU A 46 -13.64 -0.03 -37.15
CA GLU A 46 -13.16 -1.43 -37.00
C GLU A 46 -11.63 -1.57 -36.87
N GLU A 47 -10.87 -0.62 -37.42
CA GLU A 47 -9.39 -0.64 -37.48
C GLU A 47 -8.69 0.24 -36.42
N ILE A 48 -9.40 1.10 -35.68
CA ILE A 48 -8.80 2.01 -34.69
C ILE A 48 -9.32 1.68 -33.29
N TRP A 49 -8.39 1.24 -32.44
CA TRP A 49 -8.66 0.87 -31.05
C TRP A 49 -7.96 1.80 -30.07
N HIS A 50 -8.67 2.13 -28.99
CA HIS A 50 -8.21 2.95 -27.89
C HIS A 50 -8.30 2.15 -26.60
N ARG A 51 -7.24 2.22 -25.80
CA ARG A 51 -7.29 1.84 -24.39
C ARG A 51 -7.85 3.03 -23.61
N CYS A 52 -8.96 2.82 -22.93
CA CYS A 52 -9.63 3.83 -22.11
C CYS A 52 -9.67 3.36 -20.65
N CYS A 53 -9.73 4.30 -19.70
CA CYS A 53 -10.00 4.03 -18.29
C CYS A 53 -11.10 4.97 -17.80
N ASP A 54 -12.16 4.41 -17.22
CA ASP A 54 -13.22 5.22 -16.59
C ASP A 54 -12.79 5.61 -15.18
N HIS A 55 -12.31 6.84 -14.99
CA HIS A 55 -11.89 7.35 -13.68
C HIS A 55 -13.04 7.46 -12.67
N ALA A 56 -14.30 7.63 -13.11
CA ALA A 56 -15.43 7.65 -12.18
C ALA A 56 -15.69 6.24 -11.63
N LYS A 57 -15.70 5.23 -12.51
CA LYS A 57 -15.80 3.83 -12.12
C LYS A 57 -14.62 3.38 -11.25
N ALA A 58 -13.38 3.77 -11.60
CA ALA A 58 -12.20 3.47 -10.79
C ALA A 58 -12.32 4.05 -9.36
N ARG A 59 -12.85 5.27 -9.24
CA ARG A 59 -13.08 5.92 -7.93
C ARG A 59 -14.11 5.16 -7.10
N GLU A 60 -15.23 4.76 -7.70
CA GLU A 60 -16.25 3.94 -7.04
C GLU A 60 -15.66 2.59 -6.55
N ILE A 61 -14.83 1.94 -7.36
CA ILE A 61 -14.18 0.68 -6.98
C ILE A 61 -13.22 0.90 -5.80
N LEU A 62 -12.43 1.97 -5.82
CA LEU A 62 -11.52 2.32 -4.73
C LEU A 62 -12.28 2.59 -3.42
N GLU A 63 -13.31 3.44 -3.47
CA GLU A 63 -14.17 3.78 -2.33
C GLU A 63 -14.84 2.54 -1.73
N ASN A 64 -15.43 1.70 -2.57
CA ASN A 64 -16.05 0.45 -2.14
C ASN A 64 -15.04 -0.50 -1.51
N SER A 65 -13.80 -0.54 -2.01
CA SER A 65 -12.73 -1.36 -1.44
C SER A 65 -12.33 -0.87 -0.04
N ILE A 66 -12.13 0.44 0.12
CA ILE A 66 -11.81 1.05 1.42
C ILE A 66 -12.94 0.80 2.43
N GLU A 67 -14.20 1.02 2.06
CA GLU A 67 -15.35 0.78 2.94
C GLU A 67 -15.55 -0.69 3.26
N SER A 68 -15.31 -1.59 2.30
CA SER A 68 -15.32 -3.04 2.52
C SER A 68 -14.31 -3.45 3.59
N TYR A 69 -13.07 -2.93 3.53
CA TYR A 69 -12.05 -3.21 4.53
C TYR A 69 -12.39 -2.62 5.91
N LYS A 70 -12.90 -1.38 5.97
CA LYS A 70 -13.43 -0.81 7.23
C LYS A 70 -14.57 -1.64 7.81
N GLY A 71 -15.37 -2.28 6.96
CA GLY A 71 -16.48 -3.15 7.34
C GLY A 71 -16.08 -4.52 7.88
N ARG A 72 -14.83 -4.97 7.68
CA ARG A 72 -14.38 -6.33 8.07
C ARG A 72 -14.43 -6.60 9.56
N LYS A 73 -14.22 -5.57 10.40
CA LYS A 73 -14.40 -5.65 11.85
C LYS A 73 -15.15 -4.42 12.36
N LYS A 74 -16.03 -4.63 13.33
CA LYS A 74 -16.78 -3.54 13.98
C LYS A 74 -15.87 -2.45 14.56
N ALA A 75 -14.68 -2.83 15.06
CA ALA A 75 -13.69 -1.90 15.60
C ALA A 75 -13.06 -0.97 14.54
N TRP A 76 -13.09 -1.36 13.26
CA TRP A 76 -12.44 -0.63 12.17
C TRP A 76 -13.37 0.35 11.46
N LYS A 77 -14.68 0.24 11.67
CA LYS A 77 -15.69 1.05 10.99
C LYS A 77 -15.42 2.56 11.06
N ASN A 78 -14.91 3.02 12.20
CA ASN A 78 -14.62 4.43 12.46
C ASN A 78 -13.11 4.69 12.64
N ALA A 79 -12.25 3.76 12.21
CA ALA A 79 -10.82 3.97 12.24
C ALA A 79 -10.41 4.96 11.13
N ASP A 80 -9.39 5.75 11.40
CA ASP A 80 -8.78 6.61 10.38
C ASP A 80 -8.17 5.72 9.28
N VAL A 81 -8.18 6.19 8.04
CA VAL A 81 -7.58 5.48 6.90
C VAL A 81 -6.40 6.29 6.39
N VAL A 82 -5.28 5.60 6.17
CA VAL A 82 -4.07 6.15 5.57
C VAL A 82 -3.71 5.28 4.37
N LEU A 83 -3.54 5.90 3.21
CA LEU A 83 -3.05 5.23 2.01
C LEU A 83 -1.55 5.47 1.88
N ALA A 84 -0.77 4.39 1.86
CA ALA A 84 0.68 4.47 1.66
C ALA A 84 1.04 4.29 0.19
N PHE A 85 2.00 5.08 -0.30
CA PHE A 85 2.43 5.04 -1.70
C PHE A 85 3.96 5.01 -1.83
N THR A 86 4.39 4.35 -2.88
CA THR A 86 5.79 4.20 -3.30
C THR A 86 6.27 5.45 -4.02
N ASP A 87 7.42 5.96 -3.61
CA ASP A 87 8.09 7.02 -4.35
C ASP A 87 8.63 6.51 -5.71
N ARG A 88 8.84 7.43 -6.65
CA ARG A 88 9.41 7.10 -7.96
C ARG A 88 10.85 6.63 -7.85
N VAL A 89 11.55 7.05 -6.81
CA VAL A 89 12.91 6.62 -6.49
C VAL A 89 12.81 5.58 -5.38
N ASN A 90 13.59 4.49 -5.48
CA ASN A 90 13.68 3.48 -4.44
C ASN A 90 15.15 3.29 -4.05
N TRP A 91 15.45 3.50 -2.78
CA TRP A 91 16.80 3.35 -2.24
C TRP A 91 17.37 1.94 -2.46
N ARG A 92 16.56 0.88 -2.46
CA ARG A 92 17.01 -0.51 -2.72
C ARG A 92 17.62 -0.65 -4.11
N LYS A 93 17.00 -0.02 -5.12
CA LYS A 93 17.53 0.01 -6.49
C LYS A 93 18.80 0.85 -6.62
N LEU A 94 18.89 1.94 -5.85
CA LEU A 94 20.03 2.85 -5.91
C LEU A 94 21.26 2.32 -5.18
N LEU A 95 21.06 1.65 -4.02
CA LEU A 95 22.13 1.34 -3.07
C LEU A 95 22.43 -0.15 -2.95
N VAL A 96 21.47 -1.03 -3.26
CA VAL A 96 21.59 -2.48 -3.01
C VAL A 96 21.74 -3.25 -4.32
N ASP A 97 20.69 -3.24 -5.15
CA ASP A 97 20.65 -3.99 -6.40
C ASP A 97 19.83 -3.24 -7.45
N PRO A 98 20.47 -2.71 -8.52
CA PRO A 98 19.77 -2.05 -9.62
C PRO A 98 18.68 -2.92 -10.27
N THR A 99 18.85 -4.25 -10.22
CA THR A 99 17.93 -5.21 -10.85
C THR A 99 16.74 -5.60 -9.97
N TYR A 100 16.68 -5.09 -8.73
CA TYR A 100 15.58 -5.33 -7.80
C TYR A 100 14.21 -4.99 -8.44
N LYS A 101 13.26 -5.93 -8.40
CA LYS A 101 11.92 -5.79 -9.02
C LYS A 101 11.92 -5.44 -10.53
N GLU A 102 13.01 -5.66 -11.27
CA GLU A 102 13.03 -5.40 -12.73
C GLU A 102 12.03 -6.26 -13.50
N ASN A 103 11.80 -7.50 -13.05
CA ASN A 103 10.78 -8.41 -13.59
C ASN A 103 9.37 -7.81 -13.56
N ARG A 104 9.09 -6.86 -12.66
CA ARG A 104 7.78 -6.19 -12.54
C ARG A 104 7.62 -5.01 -13.51
N ALA A 105 8.71 -4.52 -14.13
CA ALA A 105 8.66 -3.39 -15.06
C ALA A 105 7.88 -3.67 -16.35
N VAL A 106 7.62 -4.95 -16.65
CA VAL A 106 6.83 -5.39 -17.81
C VAL A 106 5.35 -5.01 -17.68
N THR A 107 4.84 -4.92 -16.46
CA THR A 107 3.44 -4.57 -16.20
C THR A 107 3.25 -3.07 -16.38
N LYS A 108 2.51 -2.68 -17.42
CA LYS A 108 2.16 -1.27 -17.66
C LYS A 108 1.10 -0.80 -16.68
N LYS A 109 1.24 0.44 -16.20
CA LYS A 109 0.18 1.11 -15.45
C LYS A 109 -1.03 1.40 -16.35
N PRO A 110 -2.26 1.37 -15.82
CA PRO A 110 -3.46 1.77 -16.54
C PRO A 110 -3.36 3.15 -17.19
N VAL A 111 -4.06 3.36 -18.30
CA VAL A 111 -4.14 4.70 -18.92
C VAL A 111 -4.75 5.71 -17.94
N GLY A 112 -4.21 6.94 -17.89
CA GLY A 112 -4.68 7.97 -16.95
C GLY A 112 -4.20 7.82 -15.51
N TYR A 113 -3.37 6.82 -15.18
CA TYR A 113 -2.97 6.50 -13.81
C TYR A 113 -2.46 7.68 -12.98
N PHE A 114 -1.56 8.50 -13.52
CA PHE A 114 -0.98 9.60 -12.76
C PHE A 114 -1.99 10.70 -12.45
N GLU A 115 -2.92 10.98 -13.35
CA GLU A 115 -3.99 11.96 -13.13
C GLU A 115 -4.96 11.47 -12.05
N PHE A 116 -5.35 10.19 -12.12
CA PHE A 116 -6.18 9.58 -11.09
C PHE A 116 -5.48 9.62 -9.71
N LEU A 117 -4.18 9.31 -9.66
CA LEU A 117 -3.40 9.32 -8.44
C LEU A 117 -3.33 10.71 -7.78
N GLU A 118 -3.17 11.79 -8.56
CA GLU A 118 -3.23 13.15 -7.99
C GLU A 118 -4.61 13.42 -7.35
N SER A 119 -5.71 12.99 -7.97
CA SER A 119 -7.05 13.13 -7.36
C SER A 119 -7.19 12.35 -6.05
N VAL A 120 -6.50 11.21 -5.92
CA VAL A 120 -6.44 10.43 -4.67
C VAL A 120 -5.65 11.19 -3.61
N PHE A 121 -4.52 11.81 -3.96
CA PHE A 121 -3.72 12.66 -3.05
C PHE A 121 -4.44 13.91 -2.57
N GLU A 122 -5.45 14.40 -3.29
CA GLU A 122 -6.28 15.52 -2.85
C GLU A 122 -7.39 15.06 -1.89
N THR A 123 -7.92 13.86 -2.10
CA THR A 123 -9.14 13.37 -1.43
C THR A 123 -8.85 12.61 -0.13
N TYR A 124 -7.79 11.80 -0.09
CA TYR A 124 -7.49 10.90 1.01
C TYR A 124 -6.26 11.34 1.79
N THR A 125 -6.16 10.90 3.05
CA THR A 125 -4.91 10.98 3.80
C THR A 125 -3.91 9.98 3.20
N CYS A 126 -2.92 10.51 2.50
CA CYS A 126 -1.93 9.76 1.76
C CYS A 126 -0.54 10.04 2.33
N VAL A 127 0.27 8.99 2.49
CA VAL A 127 1.67 9.11 2.91
C VAL A 127 2.57 8.58 1.80
N LEU A 128 3.50 9.43 1.36
CA LEU A 128 4.54 9.11 0.39
C LEU A 128 5.84 9.71 0.91
N GLU A 129 6.77 8.85 1.31
CA GLU A 129 8.08 9.27 1.79
C GLU A 129 9.10 9.17 0.64
N PRO A 130 9.89 10.23 0.38
CA PRO A 130 10.93 10.19 -0.63
C PRO A 130 11.85 8.97 -0.49
N GLN A 131 12.16 8.34 -1.63
CA GLN A 131 13.03 7.17 -1.76
C GLN A 131 12.50 5.86 -1.15
N LEU A 132 11.34 5.84 -0.50
CA LEU A 132 10.77 4.66 0.14
C LEU A 132 9.67 4.00 -0.71
N GLU A 133 9.48 2.71 -0.50
CA GLU A 133 8.32 1.98 -1.02
C GLU A 133 7.10 2.15 -0.10
N GLY A 134 5.91 1.92 -0.64
CA GLY A 134 4.67 1.92 0.14
C GLY A 134 4.75 0.96 1.33
N ASP A 135 5.39 -0.21 1.14
CA ASP A 135 5.59 -1.20 2.19
C ASP A 135 6.45 -0.69 3.36
N ASP A 136 7.48 0.15 3.08
CA ASP A 136 8.29 0.77 4.13
C ASP A 136 7.45 1.75 4.95
N VAL A 137 6.67 2.60 4.26
CA VAL A 137 5.75 3.57 4.90
C VAL A 137 4.73 2.84 5.78
N MET A 138 4.14 1.76 5.26
CA MET A 138 3.20 0.91 5.99
C MET A 138 3.88 0.28 7.21
N GLY A 139 5.06 -0.30 7.05
CA GLY A 139 5.81 -0.92 8.15
C GLY A 139 6.18 0.06 9.26
N ILE A 140 6.60 1.29 8.91
CA ILE A 140 6.95 2.33 9.88
C ILE A 140 5.73 2.77 10.70
N ILE A 141 4.59 3.02 10.04
CA ILE A 141 3.34 3.38 10.75
C ILE A 141 2.82 2.18 11.56
N GLY A 142 2.91 0.97 10.99
CA GLY A 142 2.43 -0.28 11.58
C GLY A 142 3.15 -0.67 12.87
N SER A 143 4.49 -0.61 12.85
CA SER A 143 5.34 -1.00 13.99
C SER A 143 5.39 0.04 15.11
N ASN A 144 5.11 1.32 14.82
CA ASN A 144 5.09 2.38 15.82
C ASN A 144 3.90 3.35 15.64
N PRO A 145 2.65 2.89 15.81
CA PRO A 145 1.47 3.71 15.59
C PRO A 145 1.35 4.87 16.59
N LEU A 146 1.95 4.74 17.78
CA LEU A 146 1.92 5.77 18.80
C LEU A 146 2.63 7.05 18.36
N GLN A 147 3.69 6.95 17.56
CA GLN A 147 4.37 8.10 16.95
C GLN A 147 3.43 8.93 16.05
N PHE A 148 2.37 8.30 15.56
CA PHE A 148 1.33 8.93 14.74
C PHE A 148 0.03 9.15 15.54
N ASN A 149 0.11 9.12 16.87
CA ASN A 149 -1.00 9.36 17.79
C ASN A 149 -2.18 8.38 17.56
N TYR A 150 -1.83 7.11 17.34
CA TYR A 150 -2.76 5.97 17.26
C TYR A 150 -2.39 4.91 18.29
N GLU A 151 -3.39 4.34 18.97
CA GLU A 151 -3.18 3.23 19.91
C GLU A 151 -2.82 1.91 19.20
N LYS A 152 -3.33 1.71 17.97
CA LYS A 152 -3.13 0.49 17.20
C LYS A 152 -3.13 0.75 15.70
N ALA A 153 -2.31 0.03 14.94
CA ALA A 153 -2.38 0.00 13.49
C ALA A 153 -2.87 -1.36 12.98
N VAL A 154 -3.53 -1.31 11.82
CA VAL A 154 -3.88 -2.47 11.02
C VAL A 154 -3.31 -2.26 9.63
N LEU A 155 -2.44 -3.15 9.19
CA LEU A 155 -1.92 -3.16 7.83
C LEU A 155 -2.91 -3.91 6.93
N VAL A 156 -3.23 -3.34 5.78
CA VAL A 156 -4.15 -3.92 4.80
C VAL A 156 -3.44 -4.01 3.45
N SER A 157 -3.01 -5.21 3.09
CA SER A 157 -2.32 -5.47 1.82
C SER A 157 -2.44 -6.95 1.42
N CYS A 158 -2.18 -7.23 0.14
CA CYS A 158 -1.98 -8.59 -0.36
C CYS A 158 -0.56 -9.12 -0.14
N ASP A 159 0.41 -8.26 0.20
CA ASP A 159 1.81 -8.65 0.32
C ASP A 159 2.06 -9.52 1.57
N LYS A 160 2.71 -10.67 1.37
CA LYS A 160 3.06 -11.59 2.46
C LYS A 160 4.13 -11.00 3.39
N ASP A 161 4.87 -10.00 2.93
CA ASP A 161 6.05 -9.46 3.61
C ASP A 161 5.69 -8.68 4.86
N PHE A 162 4.43 -8.25 5.00
CA PHE A 162 3.91 -7.69 6.26
C PHE A 162 3.89 -8.68 7.43
N LYS A 163 4.14 -9.98 7.18
CA LYS A 163 4.45 -10.93 8.25
C LYS A 163 5.74 -10.62 9.01
N THR A 164 6.57 -9.72 8.48
CA THR A 164 7.81 -9.26 9.12
C THR A 164 7.60 -8.03 10.03
N ILE A 165 6.38 -7.51 10.12
CA ILE A 165 6.06 -6.37 10.98
C ILE A 165 5.41 -6.86 12.28
N PRO A 166 6.05 -6.68 13.45
CA PRO A 166 5.51 -7.13 14.72
C PRO A 166 4.44 -6.16 15.26
N ASP A 167 3.70 -6.63 16.26
CA ASP A 167 2.84 -5.82 17.15
C ASP A 167 1.73 -5.01 16.46
N CYS A 168 1.37 -5.38 15.23
CA CYS A 168 0.22 -4.85 14.50
C CYS A 168 -0.71 -5.97 14.01
N ASP A 169 -1.97 -5.62 13.72
CA ASP A 169 -2.85 -6.54 12.99
C ASP A 169 -2.52 -6.43 11.50
N PHE A 170 -2.43 -7.54 10.79
CA PHE A 170 -2.26 -7.57 9.35
C PHE A 170 -3.45 -8.28 8.69
N LEU A 171 -4.31 -7.53 8.01
CA LEU A 171 -5.33 -8.10 7.13
C LEU A 171 -4.66 -8.50 5.82
N TRP A 172 -4.44 -9.81 5.66
CA TRP A 172 -3.84 -10.35 4.46
C TRP A 172 -4.90 -10.57 3.37
N CYS A 173 -5.05 -9.60 2.46
CA CYS A 173 -6.14 -9.57 1.49
C CYS A 173 -6.20 -10.79 0.57
N THR A 174 -5.06 -11.45 0.33
CA THR A 174 -4.97 -12.69 -0.46
C THR A 174 -5.74 -13.85 0.17
N THR A 175 -5.79 -13.93 1.50
CA THR A 175 -6.46 -15.02 2.24
C THR A 175 -7.71 -14.57 2.98
N GLY A 176 -7.87 -13.26 3.21
CA GLY A 176 -8.90 -12.69 4.07
C GLY A 176 -8.65 -12.88 5.57
N ASN A 177 -7.54 -13.52 5.96
CA ASN A 177 -7.18 -13.73 7.35
C ASN A 177 -6.57 -12.48 7.97
N ILE A 178 -6.81 -12.33 9.27
CA ILE A 178 -6.17 -11.30 10.09
C ILE A 178 -5.10 -11.99 10.91
N LEU A 179 -3.85 -11.65 10.62
CA LEU A 179 -2.66 -12.19 11.26
C LEU A 179 -2.16 -11.19 12.31
N VAL A 180 -1.52 -11.70 13.35
CA VAL A 180 -0.76 -10.90 14.31
C VAL A 180 0.56 -11.60 14.48
N GLN A 181 1.66 -10.85 14.38
CA GLN A 181 3.01 -11.38 14.54
C GLN A 181 3.58 -10.85 15.85
N THR A 182 4.21 -11.74 16.61
CA THR A 182 5.10 -11.32 17.69
C THR A 182 6.43 -10.91 17.09
N GLN A 183 7.30 -10.25 17.87
CA GLN A 183 8.68 -9.98 17.44
C GLN A 183 9.38 -11.26 16.96
N GLU A 184 9.27 -12.36 17.71
CA GLU A 184 9.89 -13.64 17.37
C GLU A 184 9.40 -14.20 16.02
N THR A 185 8.09 -14.15 15.76
CA THR A 185 7.56 -14.66 14.50
C THR A 185 7.86 -13.73 13.33
N ALA A 186 7.88 -12.41 13.56
CA ALA A 186 8.30 -11.42 12.58
C ALA A 186 9.78 -11.60 12.17
N ASP A 187 10.67 -11.74 13.15
CA ASP A 187 12.10 -12.01 12.93
C ASP A 187 12.31 -13.32 12.16
N TYR A 188 11.53 -14.36 12.51
CA TYR A 188 11.54 -15.61 11.77
C TYR A 188 11.18 -15.40 10.29
N TRP A 189 10.10 -14.70 9.97
CA TRP A 189 9.70 -14.47 8.57
C TRP A 189 10.72 -13.63 7.81
N HIS A 190 11.30 -12.62 8.48
CA HIS A 190 12.34 -11.78 7.90
C HIS A 190 13.59 -12.58 7.55
N LEU A 191 14.10 -13.39 8.49
CA LEU A 191 15.26 -14.26 8.25
C LEU A 191 14.95 -15.37 7.25
N PHE A 192 13.76 -15.96 7.31
CA PHE A 192 13.33 -16.98 6.38
C PHE A 192 13.34 -16.47 4.94
N GLN A 193 12.79 -15.28 4.69
CA GLN A 193 12.81 -14.66 3.36
C GLN A 193 14.23 -14.25 2.93
N THR A 194 15.05 -13.77 3.86
CA THR A 194 16.46 -13.44 3.60
C THR A 194 17.23 -14.66 3.11
N ILE A 195 17.05 -15.81 3.76
CA ILE A 195 17.75 -17.07 3.43
C ILE A 195 17.17 -17.69 2.15
N LYS A 196 15.84 -17.80 2.06
CA LYS A 196 15.16 -18.46 0.94
C LYS A 196 15.19 -17.63 -0.35
N GLY A 197 15.28 -16.31 -0.23
CA GLY A 197 15.06 -15.37 -1.31
C GLY A 197 13.59 -15.09 -1.59
N ASP A 198 13.36 -14.10 -2.44
CA ASP A 198 12.07 -13.80 -3.05
C ASP A 198 12.22 -13.54 -4.54
N ILE A 199 11.90 -14.56 -5.33
CA ILE A 199 11.94 -14.51 -6.79
C ILE A 199 10.91 -13.51 -7.35
N THR A 200 9.83 -13.23 -6.62
CA THR A 200 8.82 -12.22 -7.01
C THR A 200 9.44 -10.82 -7.07
N ASP A 201 10.43 -10.58 -6.21
CA ASP A 201 11.19 -9.34 -6.07
C ASP A 201 12.56 -9.38 -6.73
N GLY A 202 12.95 -10.53 -7.27
CA GLY A 202 14.16 -10.70 -8.07
C GLY A 202 15.42 -11.02 -7.28
N TYR A 203 15.33 -11.48 -6.02
CA TYR A 203 16.51 -11.91 -5.26
C TYR A 203 16.43 -13.38 -4.82
N GLY A 204 17.53 -14.12 -5.02
CA GLY A 204 17.56 -15.59 -4.91
C GLY A 204 17.84 -16.18 -3.52
N GLY A 205 18.18 -15.34 -2.52
CA GLY A 205 18.55 -15.80 -1.18
C GLY A 205 19.98 -16.34 -1.09
N ILE A 206 20.24 -17.19 -0.11
CA ILE A 206 21.54 -17.83 0.14
C ILE A 206 21.54 -19.23 -0.49
N PRO A 207 22.44 -19.52 -1.46
CA PRO A 207 22.55 -20.82 -2.11
C PRO A 207 22.88 -22.00 -1.19
#